data_AF-A0AAU8FXH2-F1
#
_entry.id   AF-A0AAU8FXH2-F1
#
_cell.length_a   1.000
_cell.length_b   1.000
_cell.length_c   1.000
_cell.angle_alpha   90.00
_cell.angle_beta   90.00
_cell.angle_gamma   90.00
#
_symmetry.space_group_name_H-M   'P 1'
#
loop_
_entity.id
_entity.type
_entity.pdbx_description
1 polymer ?
#
loop_
_entity_poly.entity_id
_entity_poly.type
_entity_poly.pdbx_seq_one_letter_code
_entity_poly.pdbx_strand_id
1 'polypeptide(L)'
;MELMTLTEFLLSRIAEDEARADDAWKAVDNGAIVWDRIHPDVRAALWPPARVLAECEAKRRIVESARRLGTRGGVTPEELLGNLALPYADHPDYDEAWRV
;
A
#
# COMPACT_ATOMS: atom_id res chain seq x y z
N MET A 1 -12.15 -10.33 20.98
CA MET A 1 -11.92 -9.45 19.82
C MET A 1 -10.41 -9.45 19.64
N GLU A 2 -9.91 -10.15 18.61
CA GLU A 2 -8.47 -10.12 18.33
C GLU A 2 -8.10 -8.69 17.94
N LEU A 3 -7.11 -8.12 18.62
CA LEU A 3 -6.53 -6.85 18.23
C LEU A 3 -5.70 -7.14 16.97
N MET A 4 -6.09 -6.53 15.84
CA MET A 4 -5.32 -6.60 14.60
C MET A 4 -3.93 -6.01 14.86
N THR A 5 -2.87 -6.70 14.45
CA THR A 5 -1.52 -6.15 14.54
C THR A 5 -1.28 -5.14 13.42
N LEU A 6 -0.38 -4.17 13.64
CA LEU A 6 0.04 -3.22 12.61
C LEU A 6 0.52 -3.92 11.33
N THR A 7 1.16 -5.09 11.47
CA THR A 7 1.59 -5.84 10.30
C THR A 7 0.42 -6.46 9.53
N GLU A 8 -0.54 -7.07 10.23
CA GLU A 8 -1.74 -7.61 9.57
C GLU A 8 -2.53 -6.51 8.88
N PHE A 9 -2.66 -5.35 9.53
CA PHE A 9 -3.28 -4.17 8.95
C PHE A 9 -2.59 -3.75 7.65
N LEU A 10 -1.27 -3.58 7.67
CA LEU A 10 -0.50 -3.21 6.47
C LEU A 10 -0.64 -4.25 5.36
N LEU A 11 -0.52 -5.54 5.67
CA LEU A 11 -0.64 -6.59 4.66
C LEU A 11 -2.04 -6.64 4.04
N SER A 12 -3.09 -6.40 4.84
CA SER A 12 -4.47 -6.30 4.35
C SER A 12 -4.63 -5.11 3.41
N ARG A 13 -4.16 -3.91 3.80
CA ARG A 13 -4.26 -2.71 2.96
C ARG A 13 -3.44 -2.80 1.68
N ILE A 14 -2.24 -3.38 1.74
CA ILE A 14 -1.42 -3.67 0.56
C ILE A 14 -2.15 -4.62 -0.39
N ALA A 15 -2.80 -5.67 0.13
CA ALA A 15 -3.55 -6.62 -0.69
C ALA A 15 -4.78 -5.97 -1.35
N GLU A 16 -5.46 -5.06 -0.66
CA GLU A 16 -6.57 -4.31 -1.27
C GLU A 16 -6.11 -3.36 -2.36
N ASP A 17 -5.03 -2.61 -2.13
CA ASP A 17 -4.46 -1.71 -3.13
C ASP A 17 -3.98 -2.50 -4.36
N GLU A 18 -3.40 -3.68 -4.14
CA GLU A 18 -3.02 -4.61 -5.22
C GLU A 18 -4.23 -5.10 -6.01
N ALA A 19 -5.31 -5.54 -5.34
CA ALA A 19 -6.51 -6.00 -6.01
C ALA A 19 -7.14 -4.88 -6.87
N ARG A 20 -7.24 -3.66 -6.34
CA ARG A 20 -7.74 -2.49 -7.08
C ARG A 20 -6.87 -2.18 -8.30
N ALA A 21 -5.55 -2.26 -8.15
CA ALA A 21 -4.61 -2.04 -9.25
C ALA A 21 -4.66 -3.15 -10.31
N ASP A 22 -4.77 -4.41 -9.89
CA ASP A 22 -4.86 -5.56 -10.81
C ASP A 22 -6.16 -5.52 -11.62
N ASP A 23 -7.29 -5.18 -10.99
CA ASP A 23 -8.57 -4.99 -11.68
C ASP A 23 -8.49 -3.85 -12.71
N ALA A 24 -7.87 -2.72 -12.34
CA ALA A 24 -7.63 -1.61 -13.25
C ALA A 24 -6.69 -2.00 -14.41
N TRP A 25 -5.65 -2.79 -14.13
CA TRP A 25 -4.72 -3.27 -15.14
C TRP A 25 -5.38 -4.21 -16.15
N LYS A 26 -6.17 -5.18 -15.67
CA LYS A 26 -6.97 -6.07 -16.53
C LYS A 26 -7.96 -5.30 -17.38
N ALA A 27 -8.58 -4.25 -16.84
CA ALA A 27 -9.48 -3.41 -17.62
C ALA A 27 -8.74 -2.67 -18.75
N VAL A 28 -7.48 -2.25 -18.52
CA VAL A 28 -6.64 -1.65 -19.57
C VAL A 28 -6.23 -2.70 -20.61
N ASP A 29 -5.73 -3.86 -20.17
CA ASP A 29 -5.25 -4.93 -21.06
C ASP A 29 -6.37 -5.50 -21.94
N ASN A 30 -7.57 -5.65 -21.37
CA ASN A 30 -8.77 -6.10 -22.08
C ASN A 30 -9.40 -4.99 -22.96
N GLY A 31 -8.83 -3.78 -22.98
CA GLY A 31 -9.32 -2.64 -23.77
C GLY A 31 -10.62 -2.01 -23.24
N ALA A 32 -11.10 -2.40 -22.06
CA ALA A 32 -12.26 -1.79 -21.40
C ALA A 32 -11.97 -0.35 -20.95
N ILE A 33 -10.71 -0.08 -20.58
CA ILE A 33 -10.18 1.28 -20.35
C ILE A 33 -9.09 1.53 -21.38
N VAL A 34 -9.27 2.57 -22.19
CA VAL A 34 -8.18 3.06 -23.05
C VAL A 34 -7.43 4.13 -22.27
N TRP A 35 -6.34 3.76 -21.61
CA TRP A 35 -5.55 4.65 -20.73
C TRP A 35 -5.16 5.96 -21.42
N ASP A 36 -4.80 5.91 -22.71
CA ASP A 36 -4.46 7.09 -23.51
C ASP A 36 -5.65 8.01 -23.86
N ARG A 37 -6.88 7.56 -23.63
CA ARG A 37 -8.10 8.36 -23.80
C ARG A 37 -8.59 9.00 -22.50
N ILE A 38 -7.98 8.66 -21.37
CA ILE A 38 -8.23 9.40 -20.11
C ILE A 38 -7.68 10.82 -20.30
N HIS A 39 -8.46 11.83 -19.93
CA HIS A 39 -8.04 13.23 -20.03
C HIS A 39 -6.66 13.41 -19.38
N PRO A 40 -5.69 14.08 -20.04
CA PRO A 40 -4.32 14.17 -19.54
C PRO A 40 -4.21 14.63 -18.09
N ASP A 41 -5.03 15.60 -17.67
CA ASP A 41 -5.02 16.10 -16.28
C ASP A 41 -5.51 15.05 -15.28
N VAL A 42 -6.50 14.24 -15.66
CA VAL A 42 -6.99 13.12 -14.84
C VAL A 42 -5.95 12.01 -14.82
N ARG A 43 -5.34 11.69 -15.97
CA ARG A 43 -4.28 10.69 -16.09
C ARG A 43 -3.03 11.06 -15.30
N ALA A 44 -2.67 12.34 -15.24
CA ALA A 44 -1.54 12.84 -14.46
C ALA A 44 -1.82 12.80 -12.94
N ALA A 45 -3.09 12.93 -12.54
CA ALA A 45 -3.51 12.78 -11.15
C ALA A 45 -3.67 11.31 -10.72
N LEU A 46 -3.79 10.37 -11.68
CA LEU A 46 -3.89 8.94 -11.44
C LEU A 46 -2.53 8.25 -11.48
N TRP A 47 -2.37 7.24 -10.64
CA TRP A 47 -1.18 6.40 -10.63
C TRP A 47 -1.39 5.25 -11.62
N PRO A 48 -0.46 4.98 -12.55
CA PRO A 48 -0.58 3.85 -13.47
C PRO A 48 -0.71 2.53 -12.68
N PRO A 49 -1.61 1.61 -13.05
CA PRO A 49 -1.81 0.39 -12.26
C PRO A 49 -0.54 -0.44 -12.06
N ALA A 50 0.31 -0.55 -13.09
CA ALA A 50 1.61 -1.21 -13.01
C ALA A 50 2.55 -0.59 -11.95
N ARG A 51 2.50 0.74 -11.77
CA ARG A 51 3.26 1.43 -10.72
C ARG A 51 2.73 1.06 -9.33
N VAL A 52 1.40 1.07 -9.15
CA VAL A 52 0.77 0.72 -7.87
C VAL A 52 1.11 -0.71 -7.47
N LEU A 53 1.06 -1.67 -8.41
CA LEU A 53 1.49 -3.06 -8.17
C LEU A 53 2.96 -3.15 -7.71
N ALA A 54 3.87 -2.41 -8.36
CA ALA A 54 5.27 -2.37 -7.97
C ALA A 54 5.47 -1.76 -6.56
N GLU A 55 4.70 -0.73 -6.22
CA GLU A 55 4.70 -0.13 -4.88
C GLU A 55 4.14 -1.09 -3.82
N CYS A 56 3.08 -1.84 -4.10
CA CYS A 56 2.54 -2.88 -3.22
C CYS A 56 3.59 -3.95 -2.92
N GLU A 57 4.29 -4.45 -3.94
CA GLU A 57 5.37 -5.43 -3.77
C GLU A 57 6.53 -4.84 -2.93
N ALA A 58 6.91 -3.59 -3.17
CA ALA A 58 7.93 -2.92 -2.38
C ALA A 58 7.52 -2.80 -0.90
N LYS A 59 6.29 -2.38 -0.61
CA LYS A 59 5.76 -2.30 0.76
C LYS A 59 5.75 -3.67 1.45
N ARG A 60 5.36 -4.74 0.72
CA ARG A 60 5.37 -6.12 1.23
C ARG A 60 6.77 -6.56 1.66
N ARG A 61 7.80 -6.23 0.86
CA ARG A 61 9.20 -6.48 1.20
C ARG A 61 9.68 -5.69 2.41
N ILE A 62 9.24 -4.45 2.57
CA ILE A 62 9.56 -3.63 3.74
C ILE A 62 8.97 -4.26 5.00
N VAL A 63 7.69 -4.67 4.94
CA VAL A 63 7.02 -5.37 6.05
C VAL A 63 7.77 -6.65 6.44
N GLU A 64 8.14 -7.48 5.46
CA GLU A 64 8.92 -8.70 5.70
C GLU A 64 10.33 -8.42 6.24
N SER A 65 10.94 -7.32 5.81
CA SER A 65 12.25 -6.90 6.33
C SER A 65 12.14 -6.43 7.78
N ALA A 66 11.11 -5.66 8.13
CA ALA A 66 10.85 -5.21 9.49
C ALA A 66 10.64 -6.40 10.46
N ARG A 67 9.99 -7.47 10.01
CA ARG A 67 9.83 -8.71 10.79
C ARG A 67 11.13 -9.44 11.09
N ARG A 68 12.13 -9.31 10.22
CA ARG A 68 13.40 -10.05 10.29
C ARG A 68 14.53 -9.25 10.93
N LEU A 69 14.42 -7.93 10.90
CA LEU A 69 15.45 -7.01 11.34
C LEU A 69 15.07 -6.41 12.69
N GLY A 70 16.06 -6.27 13.58
CA GLY A 70 15.93 -5.38 14.73
C GLY A 70 16.19 -3.92 14.35
N THR A 71 16.29 -3.05 15.35
CA THR A 71 16.64 -1.64 15.17
C THR A 71 17.91 -1.47 14.34
N ARG A 72 17.84 -0.65 13.28
CA ARG A 72 18.98 -0.39 12.39
C ARG A 72 19.09 1.10 12.09
N GLY A 73 20.28 1.66 12.31
CA GLY A 73 20.50 3.10 12.09
C GLY A 73 19.62 4.00 12.97
N GLY A 74 19.19 3.50 14.13
CA GLY A 74 18.31 4.23 15.05
C GLY A 74 16.81 4.13 14.75
N VAL A 75 16.41 3.48 13.64
CA VAL A 75 15.00 3.25 13.30
C VAL A 75 14.57 1.87 13.78
N THR A 76 13.49 1.83 14.56
CA THR A 76 12.85 0.58 15.00
C THR A 76 11.93 0.02 13.91
N PRO A 77 11.72 -1.31 13.86
CA PRO A 77 10.71 -1.92 12.99
C PRO A 77 9.31 -1.29 13.17
N GLU A 78 8.92 -0.99 14.40
CA GLU A 78 7.64 -0.38 14.74
C GLU A 78 7.52 1.03 14.14
N GLU A 79 8.56 1.86 14.24
CA GLU A 79 8.58 3.19 13.62
C GLU A 79 8.48 3.10 12.09
N LEU A 80 9.21 2.16 11.48
CA LEU A 80 9.18 1.94 10.03
C LEU A 80 7.78 1.51 9.55
N LEU A 81 7.14 0.59 10.27
CA LEU A 81 5.80 0.13 9.96
C LEU A 81 4.75 1.22 10.23
N GLY A 82 4.91 2.02 11.29
CA GLY A 82 4.04 3.15 11.60
C GLY A 82 4.05 4.19 10.48
N ASN A 83 5.23 4.52 9.96
CA ASN A 83 5.38 5.38 8.78
C ASN A 83 4.65 4.83 7.54
N LEU A 84 4.70 3.51 7.31
CA LEU A 84 3.98 2.88 6.20
C LEU A 84 2.46 2.91 6.38
N ALA A 85 1.98 3.03 7.62
CA ALA A 85 0.55 3.05 7.92
C ALA A 85 -0.08 4.44 7.84
N LEU A 86 0.73 5.51 7.82
CA LEU A 86 0.25 6.91 7.73
C LEU A 86 -0.75 7.17 6.59
N PRO A 87 -0.61 6.62 5.36
CA PRO A 87 -1.59 6.83 4.30
C PRO A 87 -2.99 6.28 4.61
N TYR A 88 -3.10 5.42 5.63
CA TYR A 88 -4.34 4.75 6.02
C TYR A 88 -4.88 5.27 7.36
N ALA A 89 -4.43 6.44 7.83
CA ALA A 89 -4.83 7.01 9.12
C ALA A 89 -6.35 7.26 9.27
N ASP A 90 -7.04 7.52 8.15
CA ASP A 90 -8.50 7.69 8.12
C ASP A 90 -9.27 6.36 8.01
N HIS A 91 -8.57 5.22 7.99
CA HIS A 91 -9.20 3.90 7.89
C HIS A 91 -9.84 3.50 9.23
N PRO A 92 -11.06 2.94 9.27
CA PRO A 92 -11.74 2.57 10.53
C PRO A 92 -10.97 1.55 11.39
N ASP A 93 -10.22 0.65 10.74
CA ASP A 93 -9.35 -0.33 11.42
C ASP A 93 -7.96 0.22 11.81
N TYR A 94 -7.67 1.50 11.53
CA TYR A 94 -6.41 2.11 11.94
C TYR A 94 -6.40 2.37 13.45
N ASP A 95 -5.35 1.92 14.14
CA ASP A 95 -5.12 2.25 15.54
C ASP A 95 -4.19 3.46 15.66
N GLU A 96 -4.63 4.51 16.34
CA GLU A 96 -3.83 5.72 16.60
C GLU A 96 -2.55 5.43 17.41
N ALA A 97 -2.49 4.30 18.13
CA ALA A 97 -1.27 3.84 18.78
C ALA A 97 -0.13 3.51 17.79
N TRP A 98 -0.43 3.34 16.50
CA TRP A 98 0.57 3.09 15.44
C TRP A 98 1.16 4.36 14.84
N ARG A 99 0.65 5.55 15.19
CA ARG A 99 1.15 6.82 14.67
C ARG A 99 2.51 7.16 15.28
N VAL A 100 3.44 7.54 14.41
CA VAL A 100 4.83 7.95 14.73
C VAL A 100 5.03 9.45 14.61
#